data_AF-A0A6L7WNF4-F1
#
_entry.id   AF-A0A6L7WNF4-F1
#
_cell.length_a   1.000
_cell.length_b   1.000
_cell.length_c   1.000
_cell.angle_alpha   90.00
_cell.angle_beta   90.00
_cell.angle_gamma   90.00
#
_symmetry.space_group_name_H-M   'P 1'
#
loop_
_entity.id
_entity.type
_entity.pdbx_description
1 polymer ?
#
loop_
_entity_poly.entity_id
_entity_poly.type
_entity_poly.pdbx_seq_one_letter_code
_entity_poly.pdbx_strand_id
1 'polypeptide(L)' 'MSKRDYYEILGVSRDIGEQELKSAYRKLALKYHP' A
#
# COMPACT_ATOMS: atom_id res chain seq x y z
N MET A 1 -20.69 -1.67 7.12
CA MET A 1 -19.54 -0.86 6.66
C MET A 1 -18.48 -1.81 6.13
N SER A 2 -18.19 -1.76 4.83
CA SER A 2 -17.16 -2.60 4.21
C SER A 2 -15.80 -2.24 4.80
N LYS A 3 -15.10 -3.28 5.29
CA LYS A 3 -13.74 -3.17 5.81
C LYS A 3 -12.87 -2.62 4.68
N ARG A 4 -12.23 -1.47 4.87
CA ARG A 4 -11.31 -0.91 3.87
C ARG A 4 -10.17 -1.90 3.70
N ASP A 5 -9.98 -2.41 2.49
CA ASP A 5 -8.88 -3.32 2.20
C ASP A 5 -7.61 -2.51 1.97
N TYR A 6 -6.72 -2.52 2.97
CA TYR A 6 -5.47 -1.77 2.92
C TYR A 6 -4.53 -2.27 1.83
N TYR A 7 -4.61 -3.55 1.46
CA TYR A 7 -3.79 -4.12 0.40
C TYR A 7 -4.25 -3.61 -0.97
N GLU A 8 -5.57 -3.50 -1.18
CA GLU A 8 -6.12 -2.88 -2.39
C GLU A 8 -5.78 -1.39 -2.48
N ILE A 9 -5.84 -0.65 -1.36
CA ILE A 9 -5.49 0.77 -1.32
C ILE A 9 -4.01 0.99 -1.66
N LEU A 10 -3.13 0.13 -1.14
CA LEU A 10 -1.71 0.16 -1.44
C LEU A 10 -1.37 -0.45 -2.81
N GLY A 11 -2.34 -1.07 -3.49
CA GLY A 11 -2.17 -1.70 -4.80
C GLY A 11 -1.26 -2.93 -4.77
N VAL A 12 -1.27 -3.68 -3.66
CA VAL A 12 -0.38 -4.81 -3.41
C VAL A 12 -1.16 -6.09 -3.12
N SER A 13 -0.53 -7.25 -3.35
CA SER A 13 -1.08 -8.54 -2.94
C SER A 13 -1.09 -8.69 -1.41
N ARG A 14 -1.96 -9.53 -0.88
CA ARG A 14 -2.00 -9.87 0.56
C ARG A 14 -0.79 -10.68 1.01
N ASP A 15 -0.16 -11.40 0.09
CA ASP A 15 1.02 -12.24 0.34
C ASP A 15 2.35 -11.48 0.15
N ILE A 16 2.29 -10.15 0.01
CA ILE A 16 3.46 -9.32 -0.27
C ILE A 16 4.47 -9.33 0.89
N GLY A 17 5.75 -9.37 0.53
CA GLY A 17 6.84 -9.28 1.50
C GLY A 17 6.96 -7.89 2.13
N GLU A 18 7.52 -7.84 3.35
CA GLU A 18 7.64 -6.59 4.12
C GLU A 18 8.46 -5.51 3.39
N GLN A 19 9.51 -5.90 2.66
CA GLN A 19 10.34 -4.98 1.88
C GLN A 19 9.56 -4.31 0.74
N GLU A 20 8.77 -5.11 0.01
CA GLU A 20 7.97 -4.62 -1.12
C GLU A 20 6.81 -3.76 -0.63
N LEU A 21 6.17 -4.12 0.49
CA LEU A 21 5.14 -3.31 1.14
C LEU A 21 5.65 -1.91 1.50
N LYS A 22 6.84 -1.82 2.12
CA LYS A 22 7.48 -0.53 2.44
C LYS A 22 7.81 0.26 1.18
N SER A 23 8.20 -0.41 0.10
CA SER A 23 8.49 0.24 -1.19
C SER A 23 7.22 0.82 -1.82
N ALA A 24 6.12 0.06 -1.85
CA ALA A 24 4.83 0.50 -2.37
C ALA A 24 4.30 1.71 -1.59
N TYR A 25 4.36 1.65 -0.26
CA TYR A 25 3.99 2.77 0.60
C TYR A 25 4.80 4.03 0.30
N ARG A 26 6.14 3.94 0.23
CA ARG A 26 6.99 5.10 -0.07
C ARG A 26 6.67 5.73 -1.42
N LYS A 27 6.41 4.92 -2.46
CA LYS A 27 6.03 5.41 -3.79
C LYS A 27 4.71 6.20 -3.75
N LEU A 28 3.70 5.66 -3.06
CA LEU A 28 2.41 6.34 -2.91
C LEU A 28 2.53 7.61 -2.06
N ALA A 29 3.30 7.55 -0.98
CA ALA A 29 3.54 8.70 -0.10
C ALA A 29 4.23 9.86 -0.84
N LEU A 30 5.15 9.58 -1.76
CA LEU A 30 5.76 10.61 -2.60
C LEU A 30 4.76 11.22 -3.60
N LYS A 31 3.88 10.38 -4.17
CA LYS A 31 2.87 10.82 -5.14
C LYS A 31 1.80 11.72 -4.51
N TYR A 32 1.45 11.44 -3.26
CA TYR A 32 0.39 12.15 -2.53
C TYR A 32 0.93 12.99 -1.38
N HIS A 33 2.23 13.29 -1.35
CA HIS A 33 2.77 14.26 -0.42
C HIS A 33 2.09 15.62 -0.69
N PRO A 34 1.53 16.29 0.33
CA PRO A 34 0.87 17.58 0.16
C PRO A 34 1.82 18.67 -0.36
#